data_AF-R9K5X2-F1
#
_entry.id   AF-R9K5X2-F1
#
_cell.length_a   1.000
_cell.length_b   1.000
_cell.length_c   1.000
_cell.angle_alpha   90.00
_cell.angle_beta   90.00
_cell.angle_gamma   90.00
#
_symmetry.space_group_name_H-M   'P 1'
#
loop_
_entity.id
_entity.type
_entity.pdbx_description
1 polymer ?
#
loop_
_entity_poly.entity_id
_entity_poly.type
_entity_poly.pdbx_seq_one_letter_code
_entity_poly.pdbx_strand_id
1 'polypeptide(L)'
;MSQKEMAYRIEELRFNAERIHSLQNTLFAAIFHQKEFSVGDFEWAFVLLGEMTMDALEELKVLTNCAFENFRKDGEKNEQND
;
A
#
# COMPACT_ATOMS: atom_id res chain seq x y z
N MET A 1 -14.65 11.02 -1.52
CA MET A 1 -14.63 9.66 -2.11
C MET A 1 -15.86 8.92 -1.66
N SER A 2 -16.59 8.27 -2.57
CA SER A 2 -17.73 7.42 -2.22
C SER A 2 -17.27 6.13 -1.52
N GLN A 3 -18.18 5.48 -0.76
CA GLN A 3 -17.88 4.20 -0.12
C GLN A 3 -17.50 3.10 -1.14
N LYS A 4 -18.12 3.11 -2.31
CA LYS A 4 -17.84 2.13 -3.38
C LYS A 4 -16.43 2.31 -3.96
N GLU A 5 -16.03 3.55 -4.25
CA GLU A 5 -14.67 3.85 -4.72
C GLU A 5 -13.62 3.48 -3.67
N MET A 6 -13.93 3.74 -2.39
CA MET A 6 -13.03 3.40 -1.28
C MET A 6 -12.84 1.88 -1.16
N ALA A 7 -13.91 1.09 -1.25
CA ALA A 7 -13.83 -0.37 -1.24
C ALA A 7 -12.98 -0.91 -2.40
N TYR A 8 -13.12 -0.33 -3.59
CA TYR A 8 -12.30 -0.73 -4.75
C TYR A 8 -10.81 -0.44 -4.53
N ARG A 9 -10.47 0.77 -4.05
CA ARG A 9 -9.08 1.15 -3.79
C ARG A 9 -8.45 0.37 -2.63
N ILE A 10 -9.23 -0.02 -1.62
CA ILE A 10 -8.77 -0.94 -0.57
C ILE A 10 -8.38 -2.29 -1.15
N GLU A 11 -9.18 -2.85 -2.06
CA GLU A 11 -8.87 -4.13 -2.70
C GLU A 11 -7.61 -4.02 -3.60
N GLU A 12 -7.46 -2.92 -4.33
CA GLU A 12 -6.26 -2.64 -5.11
C GLU A 12 -5.01 -2.52 -4.21
N LEU A 13 -5.11 -1.81 -3.08
CA LEU A 13 -4.04 -1.69 -2.11
C LEU A 13 -3.66 -3.05 -1.51
N ARG A 14 -4.64 -3.90 -1.22
CA ARG A 14 -4.41 -5.28 -0.77
C ARG A 14 -3.63 -6.07 -1.81
N PHE A 15 -4.03 -6.02 -3.09
CA PHE A 15 -3.32 -6.71 -4.15
C PHE A 15 -1.86 -6.21 -4.30
N ASN A 16 -1.64 -4.90 -4.17
CA ASN A 16 -0.29 -4.34 -4.17
C ASN A 16 0.54 -4.79 -2.96
N ALA A 17 -0.07 -4.91 -1.77
CA ALA A 17 0.59 -5.45 -0.59
C ALA A 17 1.02 -6.92 -0.79
N GLU A 18 0.19 -7.75 -1.43
CA GLU A 18 0.56 -9.13 -1.77
C GLU A 18 1.75 -9.19 -2.74
N ARG A 19 1.79 -8.29 -3.75
CA ARG A 19 2.93 -8.17 -4.68
C ARG A 19 4.21 -7.73 -3.98
N ILE A 20 4.13 -6.72 -3.12
CA ILE A 20 5.25 -6.25 -2.30
C ILE A 20 5.79 -7.39 -1.43
N HIS A 21 4.90 -8.13 -0.76
CA HIS A 21 5.30 -9.25 0.08
C HIS A 21 6.00 -10.36 -0.72
N SER A 22 5.49 -10.69 -1.91
CA SER A 22 6.12 -11.66 -2.80
C SER A 22 7.52 -11.22 -3.27
N LEU A 23 7.66 -9.95 -3.66
CA LEU A 23 8.95 -9.38 -4.07
C LEU A 23 9.95 -9.37 -2.90
N GLN A 24 9.51 -8.94 -1.71
CA GLN A 24 10.31 -8.99 -0.49
C GLN A 24 10.84 -10.40 -0.23
N ASN A 25 9.96 -11.42 -0.22
CA ASN A 25 10.37 -12.81 0.03
C ASN A 25 11.39 -13.31 -1.02
N THR A 26 11.20 -12.93 -2.28
CA THR A 26 12.12 -13.28 -3.37
C THR A 26 13.50 -12.65 -3.16
N LEU A 27 13.54 -11.36 -2.80
CA LEU A 27 14.79 -10.65 -2.54
C LEU A 27 15.50 -11.16 -1.28
N PHE A 28 14.75 -11.52 -0.24
CA PHE A 28 15.32 -12.21 0.92
C PHE A 28 15.95 -13.54 0.52
N ALA A 29 15.26 -14.37 -0.27
CA ALA A 29 15.82 -15.62 -0.76
C ALA A 29 17.10 -15.38 -1.59
N ALA A 30 17.10 -14.38 -2.47
CA ALA A 30 18.27 -14.01 -3.26
C ALA A 30 19.49 -13.62 -2.39
N ILE A 31 19.27 -12.86 -1.31
CA ILE A 31 20.33 -12.52 -0.34
C ILE A 31 20.98 -13.79 0.26
N PHE A 32 20.20 -14.83 0.54
CA PHE A 32 20.73 -16.07 1.10
C PHE A 32 21.43 -16.98 0.06
N HIS A 33 21.21 -16.74 -1.23
CA HIS A 33 21.83 -17.47 -2.35
C HIS A 33 22.94 -16.66 -3.05
N GLN A 34 23.62 -15.75 -2.33
CA GLN A 34 24.70 -14.90 -2.85
C GLN A 34 25.90 -15.64 -3.47
N LYS A 35 26.03 -16.95 -3.26
CA LYS A 35 27.04 -17.78 -3.94
C LYS A 35 26.71 -18.01 -5.42
N GLU A 36 25.44 -17.89 -5.79
CA GLU A 36 24.92 -18.13 -7.14
C GLU A 36 24.62 -16.82 -7.88
N PHE A 37 24.31 -15.75 -7.15
CA PHE A 37 23.93 -14.46 -7.71
C PHE A 37 24.65 -13.30 -7.00
N SER A 38 25.09 -12.29 -7.76
CA SER A 38 25.70 -11.10 -7.17
C SER A 38 24.62 -10.21 -6.55
N VAL A 39 24.94 -9.54 -5.44
CA VAL A 39 24.04 -8.53 -4.84
C VAL A 39 23.71 -7.42 -5.84
N GLY A 40 24.65 -7.06 -6.72
CA GLY A 40 24.43 -6.06 -7.77
C GLY A 40 23.36 -6.44 -8.78
N ASP A 41 23.08 -7.74 -8.95
CA ASP A 41 22.05 -8.22 -9.90
C ASP A 41 20.62 -7.86 -9.41
N PHE A 42 20.47 -7.52 -8.13
CA PHE A 42 19.17 -7.22 -7.51
C PHE A 42 19.01 -5.76 -7.08
N GLU A 43 19.98 -4.88 -7.34
CA GLU A 43 19.95 -3.49 -6.88
C GLU A 43 18.64 -2.78 -7.29
N TRP A 44 18.28 -2.88 -8.57
CA TRP A 44 17.03 -2.30 -9.09
C TRP A 44 15.77 -2.96 -8.54
N ALA A 45 15.83 -4.23 -8.15
CA ALA A 45 14.70 -4.90 -7.54
C ALA A 45 14.47 -4.42 -6.09
N PHE A 46 15.53 -4.06 -5.36
CA PHE A 46 15.40 -3.36 -4.07
C PHE A 46 14.86 -1.94 -4.24
N VAL A 47 15.32 -1.21 -5.26
CA VAL A 47 14.76 0.12 -5.58
C VAL A 47 13.26 0.01 -5.87
N LEU A 48 12.86 -0.94 -6.72
CA LEU A 48 11.45 -1.19 -7.05
C LEU A 48 10.63 -1.55 -5.80
N LEU A 49 11.16 -2.37 -4.90
CA LEU A 49 10.49 -2.67 -3.63
C LEU A 49 10.26 -1.38 -2.81
N GLY A 50 11.26 -0.49 -2.76
CA GLY A 50 11.14 0.82 -2.13
C GLY A 50 10.06 1.70 -2.77
N GLU A 51 10.04 1.79 -4.10
CA GLU A 51 9.02 2.56 -4.83
C GLU A 51 7.62 2.03 -4.57
N MET A 52 7.42 0.71 -4.72
CA MET A 52 6.11 0.08 -4.50
C MET A 52 5.61 0.25 -3.06
N THR A 53 6.50 0.17 -2.07
CA THR A 53 6.12 0.37 -0.65
C THR A 53 5.76 1.82 -0.35
N MET A 54 6.46 2.78 -0.96
CA MET A 54 6.14 4.21 -0.83
C MET A 54 4.80 4.55 -1.49
N ASP A 55 4.51 4.00 -2.67
CA ASP A 55 3.21 4.18 -3.34
C ASP A 55 2.07 3.61 -2.49
N ALA A 56 2.23 2.40 -1.94
CA ALA A 56 1.25 1.78 -1.06
C ALA A 56 1.02 2.59 0.23
N LEU A 57 2.08 3.17 0.80
CA LEU A 57 1.98 4.05 1.96
C LEU A 57 1.17 5.31 1.65
N GLU A 58 1.43 5.95 0.51
CA GLU A 58 0.73 7.17 0.13
C GLU A 58 -0.75 6.91 -0.15
N GLU A 59 -1.06 5.80 -0.84
CA GLU A 59 -2.43 5.35 -1.04
C GLU A 59 -3.17 5.12 0.29
N LEU A 60 -2.52 4.45 1.25
CA LEU A 60 -3.10 4.20 2.56
C LEU A 60 -3.41 5.49 3.32
N LYS A 61 -2.53 6.52 3.24
CA LYS A 61 -2.79 7.83 3.84
C LYS A 61 -4.00 8.49 3.20
N VAL A 62 -4.11 8.46 1.88
CA VAL A 62 -5.25 9.04 1.15
C VAL A 62 -6.55 8.38 1.58
N LEU A 63 -6.59 7.04 1.64
CA LEU A 63 -7.77 6.29 2.09
C LEU A 63 -8.13 6.60 3.54
N THR A 64 -7.14 6.65 4.42
CA THR A 64 -7.33 6.97 5.84
C THR A 64 -7.90 8.37 6.02
N ASN A 65 -7.33 9.37 5.34
CA ASN A 65 -7.82 10.74 5.37
C ASN A 65 -9.25 10.84 4.83
N CYS A 66 -9.54 10.17 3.71
CA CYS A 66 -10.89 10.13 3.14
C CYS A 66 -11.90 9.48 4.09
N ALA A 67 -11.52 8.40 4.78
CA ALA A 67 -12.38 7.74 5.74
C ALA A 67 -12.71 8.67 6.91
N PHE A 68 -11.70 9.31 7.52
CA PHE A 68 -11.93 10.24 8.62
C PHE A 68 -12.72 11.48 8.22
N GLU A 69 -12.50 12.02 7.02
CA GLU A 69 -13.33 13.12 6.50
C GLU A 69 -14.80 12.73 6.34
N ASN A 70 -15.07 11.52 5.84
CA ASN A 70 -16.43 11.02 5.70
C ASN A 70 -17.08 10.85 7.08
N PHE A 71 -16.37 10.26 8.06
CA PHE A 71 -16.87 10.13 9.44
C PHE A 71 -17.21 11.50 10.05
N ARG A 72 -16.36 12.51 9.88
CA ARG A 72 -16.62 13.86 10.40
C ARG A 72 -17.88 14.48 9.78
N LYS A 73 -18.03 14.39 8.46
CA LYS A 73 -19.19 14.93 7.74
C LYS A 73 -20.49 14.24 8.12
N ASP A 74 -20.44 12.95 8.46
CA ASP A 74 -21.62 12.21 8.91
C ASP A 74 -22.01 12.57 10.35
N GLY A 75 -21.03 12.87 11.22
CA GLY A 75 -21.29 13.44 12.56
C GLY A 75 -21.96 14.81 12.52
N GLU A 76 -21.43 15.73 11.70
CA GLU A 76 -21.95 17.11 11.55
C GLU A 76 -23.39 17.15 10.98
N LYS A 77 -23.78 16.19 10.14
CA LYS A 77 -25.16 16.08 9.62
C LYS A 77 -26.17 15.62 10.64
N ASN A 78 -25.75 14.82 11.63
CA ASN A 78 -26.64 14.32 12.66
C ASN A 78 -26.94 15.41 13.70
N GLU A 79 -25.98 16.31 13.98
CA GLU A 79 -26.17 17.44 14.90
C GLU A 79 -27.04 18.58 14.33
N GLN A 80 -27.28 18.64 13.02
CA GLN A 80 -28.11 19.67 12.38
C GLN A 80 -29.59 19.26 12.22
N ASN A 81 -29.93 18.00 12.50
CA ASN A 81 -31.29 17.46 12.39
C ASN A 81 -31.97 17.22 13.76
N ASP A 82 -31.28 17.56 14.85
CA ASP A 82 -31.78 17.57 16.24
C ASP A 82 -32.01 19.02 16.72
#